data_AF-G4RL38-F1
#
_entry.id   AF-G4RL38-F1
#
_cell.length_a   1.000
_cell.length_b   1.000
_cell.length_c   1.000
_cell.angle_alpha   90.00
_cell.angle_beta   90.00
_cell.angle_gamma   90.00
#
_symmetry.space_group_name_H-M   'P 1'
#
loop_
_entity.id
_entity.type
_entity.pdbx_description
1 polymer ?
#
loop_
_entity_poly.entity_id
_entity_poly.type
_entity_poly.pdbx_seq_one_letter_code
_entity_poly.pdbx_strand_id
1 'polypeptide(L)' 'MSEELEKIAKTIVVNLRSIDELIKQGRKEEAKKIFKETKKLAIERKLYRGFSGLFRRAERLIEG' A
#
# COMPACT_ATOMS: atom_id res chain seq x y z
N MET A 1 3.31 -19.33 10.74
CA MET A 1 2.12 -18.76 10.04
C MET A 1 1.76 -17.36 10.54
N SER A 2 1.72 -17.12 11.85
CA SER A 2 1.50 -15.76 12.41
C SER A 2 2.61 -14.77 12.04
N GLU A 3 3.87 -15.17 12.13
CA GLU A 3 5.01 -14.30 11.82
C GLU A 3 5.07 -13.85 10.34
N GLU A 4 4.69 -14.74 9.41
CA GLU A 4 4.64 -14.40 7.98
C GLU A 4 3.52 -13.38 7.71
N LEU A 5 2.34 -13.58 8.28
CA LEU A 5 1.23 -12.65 8.16
C LEU A 5 1.56 -11.29 8.79
N GLU A 6 2.24 -11.29 9.94
CA GLU A 6 2.71 -10.07 10.60
C GLU A 6 3.74 -9.32 9.73
N LYS A 7 4.69 -10.05 9.13
CA LYS A 7 5.68 -9.47 8.21
C LYS A 7 5.00 -8.86 6.98
N ILE A 8 4.01 -9.56 6.40
CA ILE A 8 3.25 -9.05 5.26
C ILE A 8 2.46 -7.79 5.67
N ALA A 9 1.80 -7.79 6.82
CA ALA A 9 1.09 -6.63 7.34
C ALA A 9 2.03 -5.42 7.52
N LYS A 10 3.23 -5.62 8.07
CA LYS A 10 4.27 -4.59 8.18
C LYS A 10 4.67 -4.05 6.79
N THR A 11 4.91 -4.93 5.82
CA THR A 11 5.24 -4.53 4.44
C THR A 11 4.14 -3.69 3.80
N ILE A 12 2.86 -4.08 3.97
CA ILE A 12 1.72 -3.31 3.45
C ILE A 12 1.73 -1.88 4.02
N VAL A 13 1.89 -1.74 5.34
CA VAL A 13 1.90 -0.42 5.99
C VAL A 13 3.08 0.43 5.52
N VAL A 14 4.27 -0.15 5.41
CA VAL A 14 5.46 0.56 4.93
C VAL A 14 5.26 1.05 3.50
N ASN A 15 4.82 0.18 2.59
CA ASN A 15 4.58 0.54 1.20
C ASN A 15 3.54 1.65 1.05
N LEU A 16 2.45 1.57 1.82
CA LEU A 16 1.40 2.60 1.80
C LEU A 16 1.89 3.96 2.34
N ARG A 17 2.84 3.98 3.28
CA ARG A 17 3.50 5.22 3.72
C ARG A 17 4.48 5.75 2.67
N SER A 18 5.23 4.88 2.01
CA SER A 18 6.17 5.27 0.95
C SER A 18 5.46 5.94 -0.23
N ILE A 19 4.21 5.60 -0.51
CA ILE A 19 3.39 6.27 -1.53
C ILE A 19 3.27 7.77 -1.24
N ASP A 20 2.99 8.17 0.00
CA ASP A 20 2.88 9.59 0.36
C ASP A 20 4.17 10.34 0.03
N GLU A 21 5.31 9.74 0.37
CA GLU A 21 6.63 10.35 0.20
C GLU A 21 7.02 10.44 -1.28
N LEU A 22 6.70 9.41 -2.08
CA LEU A 22 6.90 9.43 -3.53
C LEU A 22 6.04 10.50 -4.21
N ILE A 23 4.79 10.65 -3.78
CA ILE A 23 3.91 11.70 -4.31
C ILE A 23 4.47 13.10 -3.99
N LYS A 24 4.94 13.35 -2.76
CA LYS A 24 5.60 14.62 -2.39
C LYS A 24 6.86 14.89 -3.21
N GLN A 25 7.60 13.85 -3.60
CA GLN A 25 8.79 13.95 -4.46
C GLN A 25 8.45 14.09 -5.95
N GLY A 26 7.17 14.14 -6.34
CA GLY A 26 6.74 14.19 -7.74
C GLY A 26 6.86 12.86 -8.48
N ARG A 27 7.19 11.76 -7.79
CA ARG A 27 7.42 10.41 -8.34
C ARG A 27 6.11 9.62 -8.42
N LYS A 28 5.09 10.20 -9.07
CA LYS A 28 3.72 9.67 -9.13
C LYS A 28 3.60 8.29 -9.78
N GLU A 29 4.38 8.02 -10.82
CA GLU A 29 4.35 6.71 -11.50
C GLU A 29 4.92 5.58 -10.63
N GLU A 30 5.96 5.87 -9.83
CA GLU A 30 6.50 4.91 -8.88
C GLU A 30 5.51 4.63 -7.75
N ALA A 31 4.85 5.68 -7.24
CA ALA A 31 3.79 5.56 -6.26
C ALA A 31 2.64 4.67 -6.77
N LYS A 32 2.21 4.85 -8.04
CA LYS A 32 1.22 3.99 -8.70
C LYS A 32 1.65 2.53 -8.77
N LYS A 33 2.91 2.27 -9.11
CA LYS A 33 3.45 0.90 -9.19
C LYS A 33 3.40 0.21 -7.82
N ILE A 34 3.93 0.87 -6.78
CA ILE A 34 3.92 0.35 -5.40
C ILE A 34 2.48 0.11 -4.92
N PHE A 35 1.56 1.03 -5.22
CA PHE A 35 0.15 0.88 -4.87
C PHE A 35 -0.47 -0.39 -5.47
N LYS A 36 -0.30 -0.62 -6.77
CA LYS A 36 -0.84 -1.79 -7.47
C LYS A 36 -0.29 -3.10 -6.89
N GLU A 37 1.02 -3.17 -6.69
CA GLU A 37 1.69 -4.35 -6.13
C GLU A 37 1.22 -4.62 -4.68
N THR A 38 1.11 -3.57 -3.86
CA THR A 38 0.67 -3.68 -2.47
C THR A 38 -0.79 -4.07 -2.35
N LYS A 39 -1.66 -3.53 -3.23
CA LYS A 39 -3.09 -3.87 -3.29
C LYS A 39 -3.28 -5.34 -3.67
N LYS A 40 -2.53 -5.82 -4.66
CA LYS A 40 -2.53 -7.24 -5.06
C LYS A 40 -2.12 -8.14 -3.90
N LEU A 41 -0.98 -7.87 -3.25
CA LEU A 41 -0.49 -8.63 -2.10
C LEU A 41 -1.53 -8.68 -0.95
N ALA A 42 -2.15 -7.54 -0.63
CA ALA A 42 -3.15 -7.48 0.43
C ALA A 42 -4.42 -8.27 0.11
N ILE A 43 -4.84 -8.35 -1.15
CA ILE A 43 -5.99 -9.16 -1.58
C ILE A 43 -5.64 -10.65 -1.49
N GLU A 44 -4.50 -11.06 -2.05
CA GLU A 44 -4.04 -12.46 -2.04
C GLU A 44 -3.91 -13.02 -0.61
N ARG A 45 -3.48 -12.17 0.33
CA ARG A 45 -3.29 -12.52 1.74
C ARG A 45 -4.50 -12.23 2.62
N LYS A 46 -5.65 -11.85 2.03
CA LYS A 46 -6.91 -11.51 2.73
C LYS A 46 -6.79 -10.40 3.78
N LEU A 47 -5.81 -9.51 3.62
CA LEU A 47 -5.54 -8.38 4.51
C LEU A 47 -6.17 -7.06 4.04
N TYR A 48 -6.63 -6.98 2.79
CA TYR A 48 -7.15 -5.74 2.20
C TYR A 48 -8.20 -5.05 3.06
N ARG A 49 -9.19 -5.80 3.60
CA ARG A 49 -10.27 -5.24 4.42
C ARG A 49 -9.73 -4.51 5.66
N GLY A 50 -8.73 -5.10 6.32
CA GLY A 50 -8.09 -4.54 7.52
C GLY A 50 -7.32 -3.24 7.24
N PHE A 51 -6.80 -3.07 6.03
CA PHE A 51 -6.05 -1.88 5.61
C PHE A 51 -6.83 -0.96 4.67
N SER A 52 -8.13 -1.17 4.49
CA SER A 52 -8.91 -0.49 3.44
C SER A 52 -8.90 1.04 3.55
N GLY A 53 -8.81 1.57 4.77
CA GLY A 53 -8.67 3.02 5.01
C GLY A 53 -7.35 3.59 4.47
N LEU A 54 -6.24 2.87 4.63
CA LEU A 54 -4.94 3.27 4.11
C LEU A 54 -4.91 3.17 2.58
N PHE A 55 -5.50 2.12 2.01
CA PHE A 55 -5.63 1.99 0.55
C PHE A 55 -6.44 3.14 -0.05
N ARG A 56 -7.61 3.47 0.52
CA ARG A 56 -8.42 4.61 0.04
C ARG A 56 -7.67 5.94 0.13
N ARG A 57 -6.85 6.13 1.16
CA ARG A 57 -6.01 7.33 1.28
C ARG A 57 -4.94 7.38 0.18
N ALA A 58 -4.21 6.29 -0.03
CA ALA A 58 -3.19 6.21 -1.07
C ALA A 58 -3.79 6.40 -2.49
N GLU A 59 -4.96 5.80 -2.75
CA GLU A 59 -5.67 5.95 -4.02
C GLU A 59 -6.03 7.41 -4.29
N ARG A 60 -6.55 8.14 -3.30
CA ARG A 60 -6.83 9.59 -3.43
C ARG A 60 -5.60 10.43 -3.73
N LEU A 61 -4.43 10.08 -3.18
CA LEU A 61 -3.18 10.81 -3.45
C LEU A 61 -2.65 10.54 -4.86
N ILE A 62 -2.97 9.37 -5.41
CA ILE A 62 -2.57 8.95 -6.75
C ILE A 62 -3.53 9.47 -7.81
N GLU A 63 -4.82 9.57 -7.51
CA GLU A 63 -5.84 9.98 -8.47
C GLU A 63 -6.17 11.48 -8.40
N GLY A 64 -5.94 12.10 -7.24
CA GLY A 64 -5.90 13.56 -7.09
C GLY A 64 -4.71 14.19 -7.80
#